data_AF-A0A959EHV5-F1
#
_entry.id   AF-A0A959EHV5-F1
#
_cell.length_a   1.000
_cell.length_b   1.000
_cell.length_c   1.000
_cell.angle_alpha   90.00
_cell.angle_beta   90.00
_cell.angle_gamma   90.00
#
_symmetry.space_group_name_H-M   'P 1'
#
loop_
_entity.id
_entity.type
_entity.pdbx_description
1 polymer ?
#
loop_
_entity_poly.entity_id
_entity_poly.type
_entity_poly.pdbx_seq_one_letter_code
_entity_poly.pdbx_strand_id
1 'polypeptide(L)'
;MELTISELESRFLESIAHFRAAPSFTKKDKKDSLLSQADVLCRTAEGLAFLYQSIPQINEAGIFEESSWAAPEHLVAYLAGGTLLAGYPISTMEALSELRLLAIAEHRIIHPTFSAEQALEFLEDMLVANFELAYEDFSQRAWAQYPKGELKKIRLLFNLIHQQVPLERLMPKIATAIESLSEHRPIVVSRIKRMLAVIHKQLQLDAKDPDGRRLLKFVNVLYQPTPQVEKHLSPEKYHQWLEKAAKADVKVESEQIGKRMAATGLVSDYQLVLFQYAVKHCPDVVPLILHLDAHGIADYERHEAFVGLLIQEFMVLGNKQAVYGLARVLQRNLLSRKVTWHALNRLTRVKIHPEVAKNLLRGNLSDEEVSPAQLLIGGALCALGQPLGLRQGNNPTCQSARGLSMWSRHAPGKLVNLLIDAATMNNVVFRYEGELIESAAVTEGLTRQFDYKLDPVSIVLVPHLDKIYNEMMKRAVVKHLGVDPHISVNPAFYGHW
;
A
#
# COMPACT_ATOMS: atom_id res chain seq x y z
N MET A 1 17.35 12.87 37.22
CA MET A 1 17.27 14.27 36.78
C MET A 1 17.36 14.23 35.27
N GLU A 2 16.30 14.61 34.56
CA GLU A 2 16.40 14.76 33.09
C GLU A 2 17.36 15.90 32.79
N LEU A 3 18.31 15.68 31.89
CA LEU A 3 19.26 16.71 31.46
C LEU A 3 18.50 17.81 30.74
N THR A 4 18.89 19.06 30.96
CA THR A 4 18.40 20.20 30.20
C THR A 4 18.87 20.11 28.74
N ILE A 5 18.17 20.76 27.82
CA ILE A 5 18.56 20.76 26.39
C ILE A 5 19.98 21.32 26.19
N SER A 6 20.35 22.38 26.92
CA SER A 6 21.68 22.98 26.85
C SER A 6 22.78 22.02 27.34
N GLU A 7 22.51 21.21 28.37
CA GLU A 7 23.46 20.17 28.82
C GLU A 7 23.61 19.05 27.78
N LEU A 8 22.52 18.69 27.07
CA LEU A 8 22.57 17.71 25.97
C LEU A 8 23.35 18.25 24.77
N GLU A 9 23.14 19.51 24.39
CA GLU A 9 23.87 20.19 23.32
C GLU A 9 25.36 20.27 23.61
N SER A 10 25.75 20.69 24.82
CA SER A 10 27.16 20.78 25.22
C SER A 10 27.84 19.41 25.18
N ARG A 11 27.21 18.37 25.73
CA ARG A 11 27.72 16.99 25.68
C ARG A 11 27.89 16.50 24.24
N PHE A 12 26.96 16.86 23.36
CA PHE A 12 27.01 16.49 21.95
C PHE A 12 28.22 17.10 21.25
N LEU A 13 28.49 18.39 21.46
CA LEU A 13 29.67 19.06 20.91
C LEU A 13 30.98 18.45 21.42
N GLU A 14 31.05 18.13 22.73
CA GLU A 14 32.19 17.39 23.29
C GLU A 14 32.35 16.01 22.65
N SER A 15 31.24 15.32 22.39
CA SER A 15 31.25 14.00 21.73
C SER A 15 31.77 14.08 20.30
N ILE A 16 31.41 15.12 19.53
CA ILE A 16 31.98 15.38 18.20
C ILE A 16 33.50 15.56 18.30
N ALA A 17 33.97 16.39 19.24
CA ALA A 17 35.40 16.64 19.42
C ALA A 17 36.16 15.36 19.77
N HIS A 18 35.61 14.54 20.69
CA HIS A 18 36.18 13.25 21.04
C HIS A 18 36.19 12.26 19.88
N PHE A 19 35.14 12.21 19.06
CA PHE A 19 35.08 11.36 17.88
C PHE A 19 36.11 11.76 16.84
N ARG A 20 36.25 13.07 16.57
CA ARG A 20 37.24 13.61 15.63
C ARG A 20 38.69 13.33 16.06
N ALA A 21 38.97 13.38 17.36
CA ALA A 21 40.30 13.13 17.91
C ALA A 21 40.60 11.64 18.18
N ALA A 22 39.62 10.75 18.00
CA ALA A 22 39.76 9.34 18.35
C ALA A 22 40.70 8.60 17.38
N PRO A 23 41.65 7.77 17.88
CA PRO A 23 42.39 6.85 17.04
C PRO A 23 41.47 5.76 16.46
N SER A 24 41.90 5.12 15.37
CA SER A 24 41.09 4.15 14.61
C SER A 24 40.48 3.04 15.47
N PHE A 25 41.20 2.55 16.49
CA PHE A 25 40.74 1.47 17.37
C PHE A 25 39.64 1.87 18.38
N THR A 26 39.47 3.16 18.71
CA THR A 26 38.37 3.64 19.57
C THR A 26 37.33 4.46 18.81
N LYS A 27 37.57 4.76 17.53
CA LYS A 27 36.69 5.58 16.68
C LYS A 27 35.27 5.01 16.61
N LYS A 28 35.11 3.67 16.61
CA LYS A 28 33.80 3.00 16.64
C LYS A 28 33.02 3.30 17.92
N ASP A 29 33.63 3.12 19.10
CA ASP A 29 32.96 3.38 20.37
C ASP A 29 32.55 4.85 20.52
N LYS A 30 33.39 5.76 20.01
CA LYS A 30 33.08 7.20 19.98
C LYS A 30 31.95 7.52 18.99
N LYS A 31 31.90 6.85 17.83
CA LYS A 31 30.78 6.94 16.88
C LYS A 31 29.47 6.51 17.52
N ASP A 32 29.46 5.37 18.23
CA ASP A 32 28.27 4.85 18.91
C ASP A 32 27.79 5.79 20.01
N SER A 33 28.74 6.38 20.78
CA SER A 33 28.43 7.41 21.78
C SER A 33 27.83 8.68 21.16
N LEU A 34 28.40 9.16 20.04
CA LEU A 34 27.89 10.31 19.30
C LEU A 34 26.48 10.05 18.75
N LEU A 35 26.24 8.88 18.15
CA LEU A 35 24.92 8.48 17.66
C LEU A 35 23.89 8.35 18.77
N SER A 36 24.28 7.83 19.94
CA SER A 36 23.40 7.75 21.09
C SER A 36 22.94 9.14 21.56
N GLN A 37 23.84 10.14 21.55
CA GLN A 37 23.50 11.51 21.92
C GLN A 37 22.64 12.20 20.84
N ALA A 38 22.95 11.97 19.56
CA ALA A 38 22.09 12.42 18.46
C ALA A 38 20.67 11.84 18.58
N ASP A 39 20.52 10.56 18.93
CA ASP A 39 19.20 9.94 19.07
C ASP A 39 18.33 10.62 20.15
N VAL A 40 18.93 11.05 21.26
CA VAL A 40 18.22 11.79 22.30
C VAL A 40 17.79 13.17 21.78
N LEU A 41 18.69 13.89 21.10
CA LEU A 41 18.40 15.22 20.54
C LEU A 41 17.33 15.17 19.44
N CYS A 42 17.31 14.13 18.60
CA CYS A 42 16.31 13.94 17.56
C CYS A 42 14.86 13.75 18.07
N ARG A 43 14.65 13.59 19.40
CA ARG A 43 13.32 13.38 20.00
C ARG A 43 12.62 14.68 20.41
N THR A 44 13.27 15.83 20.28
CA THR A 44 12.71 17.16 20.54
C THR A 44 12.89 18.07 19.32
N ALA A 45 12.04 19.10 19.19
CA ALA A 45 12.11 20.01 18.06
C ALA A 45 13.38 20.87 18.13
N GLU A 46 13.72 21.31 19.34
CA GLU A 46 14.90 22.11 19.66
C GLU A 46 16.18 21.32 19.40
N GLY A 47 16.23 20.06 19.86
CA GLY A 47 17.39 19.20 19.67
C GLY A 47 17.62 18.83 18.20
N LEU A 48 16.55 18.56 17.45
CA LEU A 48 16.66 18.32 16.01
C LEU A 48 17.12 19.57 15.25
N ALA A 49 16.61 20.76 15.61
CA ALA A 49 17.05 22.02 15.02
C ALA A 49 18.53 22.29 15.32
N PHE A 50 19.00 21.99 16.54
CA PHE A 50 20.40 22.08 16.91
C PHE A 50 21.29 21.11 16.09
N LEU A 51 20.86 19.85 15.92
CA LEU A 51 21.57 18.89 15.07
C LEU A 51 21.64 19.36 13.62
N TYR A 52 20.55 19.96 13.12
CA TYR A 52 20.49 20.52 11.78
C TYR A 52 21.46 21.69 11.57
N GLN A 53 21.60 22.57 12.56
CA GLN A 53 22.60 23.64 12.53
C GLN A 53 24.03 23.09 12.60
N SER A 54 24.23 22.04 13.41
CA SER A 54 25.53 21.39 13.64
C SER A 54 25.94 20.41 12.53
N ILE A 55 25.08 20.12 11.56
CA ILE A 55 25.32 19.08 10.56
C ILE A 55 26.60 19.25 9.72
N PRO A 56 27.08 20.48 9.39
CA PRO A 56 28.37 20.62 8.72
C PRO A 56 29.53 20.08 9.56
N GLN A 57 29.54 20.35 10.86
CA GLN A 57 30.57 19.85 11.79
C GLN A 57 30.49 18.32 11.96
N ILE A 58 29.26 17.78 12.03
CA ILE A 58 29.02 16.33 12.10
C ILE A 58 29.54 15.64 10.82
N ASN A 59 29.28 16.25 9.65
CA ASN A 59 29.73 15.74 8.36
C ASN A 59 31.26 15.77 8.25
N GLU A 60 31.90 16.90 8.59
CA GLU A 60 33.36 17.05 8.62
C GLU A 60 34.05 16.09 9.59
N ALA A 61 33.39 15.73 10.69
CA ALA A 61 33.92 14.74 11.63
C ALA A 61 33.95 13.31 11.05
N GLY A 62 33.30 13.06 9.91
CA GLY A 62 33.32 11.77 9.22
C GLY A 62 32.35 10.74 9.78
N ILE A 63 31.22 11.14 10.38
CA ILE A 63 30.28 10.19 11.00
C ILE A 63 29.72 9.17 9.99
N PHE A 64 29.60 9.56 8.72
CA PHE A 64 29.07 8.72 7.65
C PHE A 64 30.11 7.76 7.06
N GLU A 65 31.40 7.95 7.36
CA GLU A 65 32.47 7.07 6.88
C GLU A 65 32.23 5.61 7.30
N GLU A 66 32.67 4.68 6.44
CA GLU A 66 32.53 3.24 6.64
C GLU A 66 31.07 2.77 6.86
N SER A 67 30.12 3.45 6.21
CA SER A 67 28.70 3.11 6.29
C SER A 67 27.99 3.23 4.94
N SER A 68 26.78 2.69 4.84
CA SER A 68 25.93 2.82 3.65
C SER A 68 25.58 4.27 3.30
N TRP A 69 25.72 5.20 4.24
CA TRP A 69 25.44 6.63 4.06
C TRP A 69 26.67 7.45 3.68
N ALA A 70 27.84 6.83 3.52
CA ALA A 70 29.07 7.56 3.20
C ALA A 70 28.95 8.39 1.91
N ALA A 71 28.46 7.75 0.84
CA ALA A 71 28.32 8.35 -0.49
C ALA A 71 26.86 8.78 -0.73
N PRO A 72 26.53 10.09 -0.66
CA PRO A 72 25.17 10.57 -0.91
C PRO A 72 24.64 10.19 -2.32
N GLU A 73 25.51 10.08 -3.32
CA GLU A 73 25.17 9.70 -4.70
C GLU A 73 24.63 8.27 -4.85
N HIS A 74 24.84 7.41 -3.85
CA HIS A 74 24.38 6.01 -3.86
C HIS A 74 23.12 5.78 -3.00
N LEU A 75 22.62 6.83 -2.34
CA LEU A 75 21.41 6.72 -1.53
C LEU A 75 20.19 6.46 -2.44
N VAL A 76 19.24 5.68 -1.91
CA VAL A 76 17.99 5.35 -2.61
C VAL A 76 16.82 5.87 -1.80
N ALA A 77 16.15 6.92 -2.30
CA ALA A 77 15.03 7.59 -1.64
C ALA A 77 13.91 6.65 -1.18
N TYR A 78 13.64 5.58 -1.93
CA TYR A 78 12.62 4.58 -1.60
C TYR A 78 12.95 3.73 -0.36
N LEU A 79 14.22 3.60 0.01
CA LEU A 79 14.64 2.80 1.17
C LEU A 79 14.60 3.59 2.50
N ALA A 80 14.62 4.92 2.43
CA ALA A 80 14.70 5.80 3.60
C ALA A 80 13.58 5.55 4.62
N GLY A 81 12.34 5.31 4.18
CA GLY A 81 11.25 5.02 5.10
C GLY A 81 11.45 3.73 5.90
N GLY A 82 12.04 2.70 5.27
CA GLY A 82 12.34 1.44 5.94
C GLY A 82 13.44 1.59 6.99
N THR A 83 14.50 2.36 6.68
CA THR A 83 15.60 2.63 7.60
C THR A 83 15.18 3.54 8.76
N LEU A 84 14.34 4.55 8.51
CA LEU A 84 13.72 5.36 9.57
C LEU A 84 12.87 4.52 10.53
N LEU A 85 12.12 3.54 10.02
CA LEU A 85 11.29 2.65 10.83
C LEU A 85 12.06 1.52 11.52
N ALA A 86 13.32 1.27 11.14
CA ALA A 86 14.16 0.22 11.72
C ALA A 86 14.58 0.51 13.18
N GLY A 87 14.45 1.76 13.62
CA GLY A 87 14.81 2.19 14.97
C GLY A 87 16.32 2.43 15.16
N TYR A 88 16.69 2.85 16.37
CA TYR A 88 18.08 3.10 16.74
C TYR A 88 18.95 1.83 16.59
N PRO A 89 20.20 1.93 16.07
CA PRO A 89 20.89 3.15 15.65
C PRO A 89 20.65 3.58 14.20
N ILE A 90 20.01 2.72 13.40
CA ILE A 90 19.84 2.91 11.95
C ILE A 90 19.01 4.16 11.65
N SER A 91 17.88 4.34 12.33
CA SER A 91 16.98 5.47 12.10
C SER A 91 17.61 6.83 12.44
N THR A 92 18.58 6.85 13.36
CA THR A 92 19.31 8.07 13.72
C THR A 92 20.38 8.40 12.69
N MET A 93 21.07 7.39 12.17
CA MET A 93 22.00 7.59 11.04
C MET A 93 21.27 8.10 9.79
N GLU A 94 20.11 7.51 9.50
CA GLU A 94 19.21 7.95 8.43
C GLU A 94 18.78 9.42 8.67
N ALA A 95 18.25 9.76 9.85
CA ALA A 95 17.86 11.14 10.14
C ALA A 95 19.01 12.16 9.95
N LEU A 96 20.24 11.84 10.37
CA LEU A 96 21.41 12.70 10.15
C LEU A 96 21.78 12.81 8.65
N SER A 97 21.63 11.73 7.89
CA SER A 97 21.85 11.75 6.44
C SER A 97 20.89 12.74 5.76
N GLU A 98 19.63 12.79 6.18
CA GLU A 98 18.63 13.68 5.59
C GLU A 98 18.90 15.13 5.94
N LEU A 99 19.32 15.40 7.18
CA LEU A 99 19.79 16.73 7.57
C LEU A 99 21.02 17.15 6.76
N ARG A 100 21.93 16.22 6.43
CA ARG A 100 23.10 16.50 5.58
C ARG A 100 22.67 16.84 4.16
N LEU A 101 21.76 16.06 3.57
CA LEU A 101 21.24 16.33 2.23
C LEU A 101 20.54 17.68 2.16
N LEU A 102 19.78 18.03 3.21
CA LEU A 102 19.16 19.34 3.29
C LEU A 102 20.19 20.48 3.39
N ALA A 103 21.27 20.29 4.15
CA ALA A 103 22.38 21.25 4.20
C ALA A 103 23.15 21.37 2.87
N ILE A 104 23.25 20.29 2.08
CA ILE A 104 23.82 20.33 0.72
C ILE A 104 22.90 21.12 -0.21
N ALA A 105 21.58 20.88 -0.16
CA ALA A 105 20.58 21.60 -0.95
C ALA A 105 20.57 23.11 -0.65
N GLU A 106 20.86 23.51 0.58
CA GLU A 106 21.00 24.92 1.01
C GLU A 106 22.40 25.50 0.80
N HIS A 107 23.32 24.78 0.16
CA HIS A 107 24.73 25.17 -0.03
C HIS A 107 25.54 25.41 1.26
N ARG A 108 25.08 24.89 2.41
CA ARG A 108 25.85 24.92 3.68
C ARG A 108 26.93 23.85 3.74
N ILE A 109 26.79 22.78 2.95
CA ILE A 109 27.82 21.76 2.72
C ILE A 109 28.07 21.70 1.22
N ILE A 110 29.34 21.82 0.82
CA ILE A 110 29.76 21.63 -0.57
C ILE A 110 30.31 20.22 -0.69
N HIS A 111 29.63 19.37 -1.46
CA HIS A 111 30.08 17.99 -1.74
C HIS A 111 30.71 17.93 -3.14
N PRO A 112 31.85 17.22 -3.32
CA PRO A 112 32.60 17.25 -4.59
C PRO A 112 31.87 16.60 -5.76
N THR A 113 31.08 15.56 -5.50
CA THR A 113 30.41 14.73 -6.53
C THR A 113 28.88 14.83 -6.51
N PHE A 114 28.32 15.64 -5.61
CA PHE A 114 26.87 15.68 -5.36
C PHE A 114 26.40 17.12 -5.18
N SER A 115 25.59 17.62 -6.12
CA SER A 115 25.18 19.02 -6.18
C SER A 115 24.01 19.33 -5.24
N ALA A 116 23.77 20.62 -5.01
CA ALA A 116 22.60 21.10 -4.27
C ALA A 116 21.29 20.70 -4.95
N GLU A 117 21.24 20.74 -6.29
CA GLU A 117 20.08 20.30 -7.07
C GLU A 117 19.83 18.80 -6.93
N GLN A 118 20.87 17.98 -6.96
CA GLN A 118 20.74 16.53 -6.76
C GLN A 118 20.25 16.20 -5.34
N ALA A 119 20.73 16.93 -4.33
CA ALA A 119 20.26 16.78 -2.96
C ALA A 119 18.78 17.17 -2.82
N LEU A 120 18.37 18.27 -3.44
CA LEU A 120 16.99 18.70 -3.45
C LEU A 120 16.09 17.69 -4.18
N GLU A 121 16.52 17.19 -5.35
CA GLU A 121 15.78 16.17 -6.09
C GLU A 121 15.62 14.87 -5.29
N PHE A 122 16.67 14.44 -4.58
CA PHE A 122 16.59 13.29 -3.68
C PHE A 122 15.56 13.51 -2.57
N LEU A 123 15.56 14.68 -1.93
CA LEU A 123 14.61 14.99 -0.86
C LEU A 123 13.16 15.00 -1.38
N GLU A 124 12.94 15.56 -2.57
CA GLU A 124 11.63 15.51 -3.25
C GLU A 124 11.18 14.07 -3.51
N ASP A 125 12.07 13.23 -4.05
CA ASP A 125 11.78 11.81 -4.31
C ASP A 125 11.53 11.03 -3.01
N MET A 126 12.26 11.36 -1.95
CA MET A 126 12.12 10.73 -0.64
C MET A 126 10.76 11.06 -0.03
N LEU A 127 10.32 12.32 -0.09
CA LEU A 127 8.99 12.75 0.37
C LEU A 127 7.87 12.04 -0.39
N VAL A 128 7.99 11.91 -1.72
CA VAL A 128 6.97 11.24 -2.55
C VAL A 128 6.99 9.71 -2.34
N ALA A 129 8.18 9.11 -2.24
CA ALA A 129 8.34 7.68 -2.01
C ALA A 129 7.81 7.24 -0.64
N ASN A 130 7.98 8.10 0.38
CA ASN A 130 7.61 7.87 1.77
C ASN A 130 6.45 8.75 2.23
N PHE A 131 5.52 9.08 1.32
CA PHE A 131 4.44 10.03 1.54
C PHE A 131 3.62 9.79 2.83
N GLU A 132 3.40 8.53 3.18
CA GLU A 132 2.70 8.13 4.41
C GLU A 132 3.46 8.55 5.67
N LEU A 133 4.79 8.42 5.66
CA LEU A 133 5.63 8.88 6.77
C LEU A 133 5.76 10.40 6.81
N ALA A 134 5.77 11.04 5.65
CA ALA A 134 5.92 12.48 5.54
C ALA A 134 4.68 13.25 6.00
N TYR A 135 3.47 12.82 5.61
CA TYR A 135 2.25 13.63 5.74
C TYR A 135 1.18 13.08 6.69
N GLU A 136 1.32 11.88 7.26
CA GLU A 136 0.36 11.34 8.23
C GLU A 136 0.67 11.77 9.68
N ASP A 137 -0.34 11.69 10.55
CA ASP A 137 -0.25 12.01 11.98
C ASP A 137 0.08 10.79 12.88
N PHE A 138 0.33 9.63 12.26
CA PHE A 138 0.57 8.34 12.91
C PHE A 138 -0.55 7.88 13.88
N SER A 139 -1.77 8.40 13.74
CA SER A 139 -2.90 8.03 14.60
C SER A 139 -3.49 6.64 14.29
N GLN A 140 -3.28 6.15 13.07
CA GLN A 140 -3.87 4.90 12.60
C GLN A 140 -3.31 3.67 13.31
N ARG A 141 -4.14 2.63 13.45
CA ARG A 141 -3.79 1.35 14.08
C ARG A 141 -2.55 0.69 13.46
N ALA A 142 -2.29 0.93 12.17
CA ALA A 142 -1.12 0.42 11.47
C ALA A 142 0.22 0.87 12.09
N TRP A 143 0.24 2.01 12.77
CA TRP A 143 1.45 2.58 13.38
C TRP A 143 1.70 2.10 14.81
N ALA A 144 0.71 1.46 15.45
CA ALA A 144 0.77 1.05 16.86
C ALA A 144 1.90 0.05 17.20
N GLN A 145 2.46 -0.62 16.18
CA GLN A 145 3.57 -1.55 16.36
C GLN A 145 4.93 -0.86 16.55
N TYR A 146 5.05 0.43 16.20
CA TYR A 146 6.30 1.17 16.30
C TYR A 146 6.40 1.96 17.61
N PRO A 147 7.60 2.12 18.20
CA PRO A 147 7.79 2.93 19.39
C PRO A 147 7.39 4.39 19.16
N LYS A 148 6.60 4.95 20.09
CA LYS A 148 6.13 6.36 20.00
C LYS A 148 7.28 7.37 19.87
N GLY A 149 8.43 7.10 20.49
CA GLY A 149 9.62 7.94 20.38
C GLY A 149 10.20 7.99 18.97
N GLU A 150 10.23 6.86 18.27
CA GLU A 150 10.72 6.78 16.88
C GLU A 150 9.77 7.51 15.93
N LEU A 151 8.46 7.28 16.06
CA LEU A 151 7.45 7.99 15.26
C LEU A 151 7.50 9.52 15.48
N LYS A 152 7.75 9.96 16.73
CA LYS A 152 7.95 11.39 17.03
C LYS A 152 9.18 11.95 16.32
N LYS A 153 10.32 11.24 16.37
CA LYS A 153 11.55 11.60 15.67
C LYS A 153 11.32 11.75 14.16
N ILE A 154 10.68 10.76 13.54
CA ILE A 154 10.33 10.79 12.11
C ILE A 154 9.47 12.00 11.77
N ARG A 155 8.42 12.27 12.57
CA ARG A 155 7.56 13.44 12.35
C ARG A 155 8.32 14.76 12.44
N LEU A 156 9.22 14.89 13.41
CA LEU A 156 10.03 16.10 13.57
C LEU A 156 10.98 16.30 12.37
N LEU A 157 11.59 15.22 11.88
CA LEU A 157 12.44 15.24 10.68
C LEU A 157 11.67 15.74 9.46
N PHE A 158 10.53 15.11 9.14
CA PHE A 158 9.72 15.52 7.99
C PHE A 158 9.20 16.95 8.11
N ASN A 159 8.78 17.37 9.31
CA ASN A 159 8.38 18.77 9.53
C ASN A 159 9.50 19.77 9.22
N LEU A 160 10.75 19.43 9.52
CA LEU A 160 11.91 20.28 9.20
C LEU A 160 12.16 20.29 7.68
N ILE A 161 12.11 19.14 7.02
CA ILE A 161 12.29 19.04 5.56
C ILE A 161 11.19 19.82 4.82
N HIS A 162 9.93 19.74 5.27
CA HIS A 162 8.80 20.45 4.67
C HIS A 162 8.94 21.97 4.68
N GLN A 163 9.71 22.55 5.60
CA GLN A 163 9.96 24.00 5.62
C GLN A 163 10.76 24.46 4.38
N GLN A 164 11.56 23.56 3.81
CA GLN A 164 12.41 23.84 2.66
C GLN A 164 11.86 23.23 1.36
N VAL A 165 11.11 22.14 1.46
CA VAL A 165 10.48 21.45 0.33
C VAL A 165 8.97 21.47 0.50
N PRO A 166 8.29 22.56 0.08
CA PRO A 166 6.84 22.69 0.22
C PRO A 166 6.10 21.73 -0.70
N LEU A 167 4.87 21.37 -0.33
CA LEU A 167 4.07 20.37 -1.03
C LEU A 167 3.73 20.78 -2.47
N GLU A 168 3.53 22.07 -2.73
CA GLU A 168 3.26 22.64 -4.07
C GLU A 168 4.36 22.27 -5.06
N ARG A 169 5.62 22.27 -4.60
CA ARG A 169 6.78 21.92 -5.42
C ARG A 169 6.78 20.45 -5.82
N LEU A 170 6.15 19.58 -5.02
CA LEU A 170 6.09 18.15 -5.27
C LEU A 170 4.96 17.75 -6.23
N MET A 171 4.07 18.67 -6.62
CA MET A 171 2.92 18.38 -7.49
C MET A 171 3.27 17.55 -8.74
N PRO A 172 4.35 17.85 -9.50
CA PRO A 172 4.68 17.08 -10.71
C PRO A 172 5.08 15.62 -10.41
N LYS A 173 5.89 15.41 -9.36
CA LYS A 173 6.34 14.07 -8.93
C LYS A 173 5.19 13.27 -8.32
N ILE A 174 4.34 13.92 -7.52
CA ILE A 174 3.11 13.32 -6.95
C ILE A 174 2.14 12.89 -8.05
N ALA A 175 1.90 13.75 -9.05
CA ALA A 175 1.03 13.44 -10.17
C ALA A 175 1.52 12.21 -10.93
N THR A 176 2.81 12.18 -11.26
CA THR A 176 3.45 11.05 -11.94
C THR A 176 3.39 9.76 -11.11
N ALA A 177 3.61 9.85 -9.80
CA ALA A 177 3.50 8.70 -8.90
C ALA A 177 2.06 8.15 -8.84
N ILE A 178 1.05 9.02 -8.72
CA ILE A 178 -0.37 8.60 -8.69
C ILE A 178 -0.80 7.99 -10.03
N GLU A 179 -0.40 8.58 -11.15
CA GLU A 179 -0.66 8.06 -12.49
C GLU A 179 -0.07 6.67 -12.66
N SER A 180 1.22 6.51 -12.38
CA SER A 180 1.91 5.22 -12.45
C SER A 180 1.23 4.19 -11.53
N LEU A 181 0.96 4.53 -10.26
CA LEU A 181 0.27 3.63 -9.34
C LEU A 181 -1.11 3.22 -9.86
N SER A 182 -1.87 4.15 -10.43
CA SER A 182 -3.21 3.92 -10.99
C SER A 182 -3.19 3.04 -12.25
N GLU A 183 -2.21 3.23 -13.14
CA GLU A 183 -2.04 2.45 -14.38
C GLU A 183 -1.83 0.95 -14.11
N HIS A 184 -1.15 0.62 -13.02
CA HIS A 184 -0.96 -0.77 -12.59
C HIS A 184 -2.24 -1.44 -12.08
N ARG A 185 -3.35 -0.70 -11.92
CA ARG A 185 -4.64 -1.18 -11.39
C ARG A 185 -4.49 -2.03 -10.11
N PRO A 186 -3.86 -1.48 -9.06
CA PRO A 186 -3.61 -2.21 -7.82
C PRO A 186 -4.92 -2.53 -7.12
N ILE A 187 -4.96 -3.68 -6.43
CA ILE A 187 -6.11 -4.03 -5.60
C ILE A 187 -6.16 -3.16 -4.35
N VAL A 188 -5.01 -2.97 -3.70
CA VAL A 188 -4.86 -2.09 -2.54
C VAL A 188 -4.58 -0.67 -3.01
N VAL A 189 -5.56 0.22 -2.87
CA VAL A 189 -5.51 1.62 -3.32
C VAL A 189 -5.33 2.63 -2.17
N SER A 190 -5.04 2.16 -0.95
CA SER A 190 -4.97 3.01 0.25
C SER A 190 -3.94 4.12 0.12
N ARG A 191 -2.75 3.82 -0.41
CA ARG A 191 -1.68 4.80 -0.66
C ARG A 191 -2.17 5.93 -1.58
N ILE A 192 -2.79 5.58 -2.71
CA ILE A 192 -3.33 6.56 -3.67
C ILE A 192 -4.37 7.45 -2.98
N LYS A 193 -5.32 6.84 -2.25
CA LYS A 193 -6.37 7.58 -1.54
C LYS A 193 -5.81 8.53 -0.48
N ARG A 194 -4.79 8.11 0.27
CA ARG A 194 -4.13 8.97 1.28
C ARG A 194 -3.40 10.15 0.64
N MET A 195 -2.67 9.93 -0.44
CA MET A 195 -2.05 11.00 -1.22
C MET A 195 -3.10 12.01 -1.68
N LEU A 196 -4.20 11.53 -2.27
CA LEU A 196 -5.29 12.39 -2.74
C LEU A 196 -6.00 13.13 -1.61
N ALA A 197 -6.13 12.54 -0.42
CA ALA A 197 -6.73 13.20 0.74
C ALA A 197 -5.87 14.37 1.24
N VAL A 198 -4.54 14.20 1.30
CA VAL A 198 -3.62 15.28 1.66
C VAL A 198 -3.65 16.40 0.63
N ILE A 199 -3.58 16.06 -0.66
CA ILE A 199 -3.67 17.02 -1.76
C ILE A 199 -4.98 17.81 -1.69
N HIS A 200 -6.11 17.12 -1.53
CA HIS A 200 -7.43 17.76 -1.47
C HIS A 200 -7.55 18.72 -0.28
N LYS A 201 -6.91 18.41 0.85
CA LYS A 201 -6.96 19.22 2.07
C LYS A 201 -6.00 20.41 2.08
N GLN A 202 -4.81 20.25 1.50
CA GLN A 202 -3.71 21.19 1.66
C GLN A 202 -3.38 22.01 0.41
N LEU A 203 -3.75 21.54 -0.79
CA LEU A 203 -3.44 22.22 -2.05
C LEU A 203 -4.70 22.83 -2.69
N GLN A 204 -4.53 24.03 -3.25
CA GLN A 204 -5.50 24.62 -4.18
C GLN A 204 -5.10 24.28 -5.61
N LEU A 205 -5.77 23.30 -6.20
CA LEU A 205 -5.46 22.87 -7.57
C LEU A 205 -6.16 23.76 -8.59
N ASP A 206 -5.40 24.31 -9.55
CA ASP A 206 -5.93 25.02 -10.71
C ASP A 206 -5.98 24.10 -11.94
N ALA A 207 -7.12 24.08 -12.64
CA ALA A 207 -7.27 23.34 -13.89
C ALA A 207 -6.47 23.95 -15.06
N LYS A 208 -6.04 25.22 -14.94
CA LYS A 208 -5.18 25.88 -15.93
C LYS A 208 -3.72 25.42 -15.82
N ASP A 209 -3.27 25.08 -14.62
CA ASP A 209 -1.96 24.50 -14.38
C ASP A 209 -1.92 23.03 -14.87
N PRO A 210 -0.90 22.60 -15.65
CA PRO A 210 -0.82 21.23 -16.15
C PRO A 210 -0.84 20.16 -15.03
N ASP A 211 -0.08 20.36 -13.96
CA ASP A 211 0.00 19.40 -12.86
C ASP A 211 -1.23 19.46 -11.96
N GLY A 212 -1.77 20.66 -11.71
CA GLY A 212 -3.06 20.86 -11.08
C GLY A 212 -4.18 20.11 -11.80
N ARG A 213 -4.23 20.18 -13.14
CA ARG A 213 -5.19 19.41 -13.95
C ARG A 213 -5.00 17.90 -13.84
N ARG A 214 -3.75 17.42 -13.87
CA ARG A 214 -3.43 15.98 -13.71
C ARG A 214 -3.93 15.47 -12.37
N LEU A 215 -3.67 16.20 -11.29
CA LEU A 215 -4.13 15.83 -9.94
C LEU A 215 -5.65 15.94 -9.77
N LEU A 216 -6.28 16.99 -10.32
CA LEU A 216 -7.73 17.18 -10.29
C LEU A 216 -8.48 15.99 -10.87
N LYS A 217 -7.96 15.34 -11.91
CA LYS A 217 -8.55 14.11 -12.47
C LYS A 217 -8.76 13.03 -11.39
N PHE A 218 -7.78 12.86 -10.50
CA PHE A 218 -7.81 11.85 -9.43
C PHE A 218 -8.47 12.34 -8.15
N VAL A 219 -8.35 13.61 -7.79
CA VAL A 219 -9.09 14.16 -6.65
C VAL A 219 -10.59 14.10 -6.93
N ASN A 220 -11.00 14.50 -8.13
CA ASN A 220 -12.41 14.56 -8.50
C ASN A 220 -13.06 13.17 -8.51
N VAL A 221 -12.37 12.08 -8.89
CA VAL A 221 -13.06 10.77 -8.86
C VAL A 221 -13.51 10.39 -7.45
N LEU A 222 -12.79 10.79 -6.40
CA LEU A 222 -13.14 10.45 -5.02
C LEU A 222 -14.13 11.45 -4.40
N TYR A 223 -13.93 12.74 -4.63
CA TYR A 223 -14.65 13.79 -3.90
C TYR A 223 -15.72 14.51 -4.72
N GLN A 224 -15.57 14.60 -6.04
CA GLN A 224 -16.48 15.32 -6.94
C GLN A 224 -16.58 14.63 -8.32
N PRO A 225 -17.03 13.36 -8.38
CA PRO A 225 -17.02 12.60 -9.62
C PRO A 225 -18.06 13.09 -10.63
N THR A 226 -19.06 13.85 -10.20
CA THR A 226 -20.09 14.42 -11.06
C THR A 226 -20.48 15.81 -10.55
N PRO A 227 -21.09 16.66 -11.40
CA PRO A 227 -21.65 17.94 -10.96
C PRO A 227 -22.77 17.80 -9.92
N GLN A 228 -23.45 16.64 -9.84
CA GLN A 228 -24.46 16.43 -8.80
C GLN A 228 -23.82 16.20 -7.44
N VAL A 229 -22.71 15.45 -7.38
CA VAL A 229 -21.98 15.28 -6.12
C VAL A 229 -21.43 16.60 -5.59
N GLU A 230 -20.98 17.51 -6.45
CA GLU A 230 -20.52 18.85 -6.04
C GLU A 230 -21.60 19.62 -5.26
N LYS A 231 -22.87 19.46 -5.64
CA LYS A 231 -24.02 20.05 -4.92
C LYS A 231 -24.37 19.31 -3.63
N HIS A 232 -23.97 18.04 -3.51
CA HIS A 232 -24.32 17.14 -2.42
C HIS A 232 -23.05 16.70 -1.67
N LEU A 233 -22.62 17.55 -0.74
CA LEU A 233 -21.38 17.40 0.03
C LEU A 233 -21.30 16.13 0.91
N SER A 234 -22.37 15.33 1.04
CA SER A 234 -22.34 14.07 1.80
C SER A 234 -23.08 12.93 1.09
N PRO A 235 -22.67 11.66 1.30
CA PRO A 235 -23.33 10.49 0.72
C PRO A 235 -24.82 10.39 1.07
N GLU A 236 -25.24 10.85 2.26
CA GLU A 236 -26.63 10.82 2.71
C GLU A 236 -27.50 11.81 1.92
N LYS A 237 -27.01 13.04 1.72
CA LYS A 237 -27.70 14.05 0.90
C LYS A 237 -27.79 13.59 -0.56
N TYR A 238 -26.75 12.94 -1.05
CA TYR A 238 -26.74 12.36 -2.39
C TYR A 238 -27.78 11.24 -2.52
N HIS A 239 -27.92 10.37 -1.51
CA HIS A 239 -28.97 9.36 -1.49
C HIS A 239 -30.38 9.96 -1.52
N GLN A 240 -30.65 10.99 -0.72
CA GLN A 240 -31.94 11.70 -0.71
C GLN A 240 -32.28 12.35 -2.07
N TRP A 241 -31.25 12.77 -2.82
CA TRP A 241 -31.43 13.27 -4.18
C TRP A 241 -31.83 12.12 -5.12
N LEU A 242 -31.16 10.96 -5.05
CA LEU A 242 -31.48 9.79 -5.87
C LEU A 242 -32.95 9.36 -5.72
N GLU A 243 -33.51 9.41 -4.51
CA GLU A 243 -34.92 9.07 -4.27
C GLU A 243 -35.92 9.98 -5.00
N LYS A 244 -35.51 11.22 -5.33
CA LYS A 244 -36.36 12.24 -5.98
C LYS A 244 -36.00 12.48 -7.44
N ALA A 245 -34.83 12.02 -7.87
CA ALA A 245 -34.30 12.28 -9.20
C ALA A 245 -35.13 11.57 -10.27
N ALA A 246 -35.26 12.20 -11.45
CA ALA A 246 -35.87 11.53 -12.59
C ALA A 246 -34.94 10.40 -13.08
N LYS A 247 -35.52 9.33 -13.63
CA LYS A 247 -34.74 8.20 -14.17
C LYS A 247 -33.69 8.62 -15.21
N ALA A 248 -33.99 9.65 -16.00
CA ALA A 248 -33.06 10.21 -16.98
C ALA A 248 -31.82 10.84 -16.30
N ASP A 249 -31.99 11.55 -15.19
CA ASP A 249 -30.89 12.16 -14.43
C ASP A 249 -29.99 11.09 -13.81
N VAL A 250 -30.60 10.05 -13.22
CA VAL A 250 -29.87 8.90 -12.65
C VAL A 250 -29.05 8.19 -13.73
N LYS A 251 -29.57 8.08 -14.96
CA LYS A 251 -28.84 7.50 -16.09
C LYS A 251 -27.61 8.34 -16.47
N VAL A 252 -27.77 9.66 -16.62
CA VAL A 252 -26.65 10.57 -16.92
C VAL A 252 -25.59 10.51 -15.83
N GLU A 253 -26.01 10.54 -14.57
CA GLU A 253 -25.14 10.41 -13.40
C GLU A 253 -24.36 9.10 -13.42
N SER A 254 -25.04 7.98 -13.71
CA SER A 254 -24.44 6.64 -13.82
C SER A 254 -23.37 6.57 -14.90
N GLU A 255 -23.60 7.17 -16.07
CA GLU A 255 -22.61 7.21 -17.15
C GLU A 255 -21.37 8.03 -16.78
N GLN A 256 -21.55 9.18 -16.13
CA GLN A 256 -20.45 10.06 -15.76
C GLN A 256 -19.56 9.43 -14.69
N ILE A 257 -20.16 8.90 -13.62
CA ILE A 257 -19.39 8.29 -12.53
C ILE A 257 -18.66 7.02 -13.00
N GLY A 258 -19.32 6.19 -13.83
CA GLY A 258 -18.72 4.99 -14.39
C GLY A 258 -17.51 5.30 -15.27
N LYS A 259 -17.58 6.34 -16.12
CA LYS A 259 -16.44 6.79 -16.95
C LYS A 259 -15.24 7.20 -16.09
N ARG A 260 -15.47 7.91 -14.97
CA ARG A 260 -14.37 8.32 -14.09
C ARG A 260 -13.72 7.17 -13.34
N MET A 261 -14.53 6.22 -12.86
CA MET A 261 -14.02 4.98 -12.28
C MET A 261 -13.19 4.21 -13.30
N ALA A 262 -13.68 4.03 -14.53
CA ALA A 262 -12.95 3.30 -15.57
C ALA A 262 -11.61 3.95 -15.93
N ALA A 263 -11.57 5.29 -15.98
CA ALA A 263 -10.35 6.04 -16.28
C ALA A 263 -9.28 5.93 -15.18
N THR A 264 -9.68 5.94 -13.91
CA THR A 264 -8.76 6.02 -12.76
C THR A 264 -8.58 4.70 -12.01
N GLY A 265 -9.47 3.72 -12.20
CA GLY A 265 -9.53 2.51 -11.39
C GLY A 265 -9.92 2.78 -9.93
N LEU A 266 -10.34 3.99 -9.55
CA LEU A 266 -10.71 4.34 -8.18
C LEU A 266 -12.23 4.44 -8.03
N VAL A 267 -12.73 4.02 -6.86
CA VAL A 267 -14.16 4.05 -6.53
C VAL A 267 -14.42 5.04 -5.38
N SER A 268 -15.39 5.92 -5.58
CA SER A 268 -15.89 6.86 -4.56
C SER A 268 -17.01 6.28 -3.71
N ASP A 269 -17.28 6.93 -2.57
CA ASP A 269 -18.41 6.59 -1.70
C ASP A 269 -19.74 6.84 -2.42
N TYR A 270 -19.84 7.94 -3.15
CA TYR A 270 -21.00 8.28 -3.97
C TYR A 270 -21.32 7.22 -5.02
N GLN A 271 -20.29 6.63 -5.65
CA GLN A 271 -20.50 5.56 -6.61
C GLN A 271 -21.10 4.32 -5.94
N LEU A 272 -20.64 3.95 -4.75
CA LEU A 272 -21.22 2.82 -4.03
C LEU A 272 -22.68 3.10 -3.64
N VAL A 273 -23.00 4.32 -3.18
CA VAL A 273 -24.37 4.73 -2.85
C VAL A 273 -25.29 4.67 -4.08
N LEU A 274 -24.85 5.23 -5.21
CA LEU A 274 -25.59 5.14 -6.48
C LEU A 274 -25.78 3.68 -6.89
N PHE A 275 -24.75 2.86 -6.74
CA PHE A 275 -24.78 1.47 -7.14
C PHE A 275 -25.76 0.62 -6.33
N GLN A 276 -25.77 0.80 -5.00
CA GLN A 276 -26.73 0.14 -4.12
C GLN A 276 -28.17 0.60 -4.36
N TYR A 277 -28.37 1.88 -4.67
CA TYR A 277 -29.67 2.43 -5.07
C TYR A 277 -30.14 1.81 -6.40
N ALA A 278 -29.28 1.81 -7.42
CA ALA A 278 -29.63 1.38 -8.77
C ALA A 278 -30.06 -0.09 -8.83
N VAL A 279 -29.37 -0.98 -8.13
CA VAL A 279 -29.73 -2.41 -8.08
C VAL A 279 -31.16 -2.64 -7.58
N LYS A 280 -31.67 -1.77 -6.69
CA LYS A 280 -33.02 -1.92 -6.12
C LYS A 280 -34.09 -1.25 -6.96
N HIS A 281 -33.80 -0.09 -7.54
CA HIS A 281 -34.81 0.80 -8.13
C HIS A 281 -34.74 0.92 -9.65
N CYS A 282 -33.56 0.74 -10.24
CA CYS A 282 -33.33 0.90 -11.68
C CYS A 282 -32.16 0.01 -12.15
N PRO A 283 -32.30 -1.32 -12.13
CA PRO A 283 -31.21 -2.24 -12.47
C PRO A 283 -30.70 -2.08 -13.91
N ASP A 284 -31.47 -1.43 -14.79
CA ASP A 284 -31.06 -1.10 -16.16
C ASP A 284 -29.88 -0.12 -16.26
N VAL A 285 -29.61 0.67 -15.21
CA VAL A 285 -28.46 1.60 -15.22
C VAL A 285 -27.18 1.01 -14.60
N VAL A 286 -27.25 -0.17 -13.99
CA VAL A 286 -26.08 -0.84 -13.39
C VAL A 286 -24.91 -0.99 -14.36
N PRO A 287 -25.11 -1.42 -15.63
CA PRO A 287 -24.01 -1.48 -16.58
C PRO A 287 -23.32 -0.14 -16.84
N LEU A 288 -24.04 0.98 -16.72
CA LEU A 288 -23.50 2.33 -16.91
C LEU A 288 -22.62 2.74 -15.72
N ILE A 289 -23.07 2.47 -14.49
CA ILE A 289 -22.30 2.74 -13.25
C ILE A 289 -20.98 1.98 -13.26
N LEU A 290 -20.98 0.76 -13.77
CA LEU A 290 -19.80 -0.09 -13.89
C LEU A 290 -18.97 0.17 -15.15
N HIS A 291 -19.48 1.00 -16.07
CA HIS A 291 -18.88 1.26 -17.39
C HIS A 291 -18.54 -0.04 -18.14
N LEU A 292 -19.50 -0.96 -18.20
CA LEU A 292 -19.33 -2.26 -18.84
C LEU A 292 -19.23 -2.11 -20.37
N ASP A 293 -18.44 -2.98 -20.98
CA ASP A 293 -18.43 -3.17 -22.43
C ASP A 293 -19.53 -4.16 -22.83
N ALA A 294 -19.65 -4.47 -24.13
CA ALA A 294 -20.65 -5.40 -24.63
C ALA A 294 -20.57 -6.80 -23.97
N HIS A 295 -19.36 -7.27 -23.67
CA HIS A 295 -19.16 -8.54 -22.97
C HIS A 295 -19.68 -8.46 -21.53
N GLY A 296 -19.29 -7.43 -20.79
CA GLY A 296 -19.74 -7.22 -19.41
C GLY A 296 -21.25 -7.04 -19.30
N ILE A 297 -21.88 -6.34 -20.24
CA ILE A 297 -23.35 -6.20 -20.30
C ILE A 297 -24.00 -7.59 -20.43
N ALA A 298 -23.55 -8.41 -21.38
CA ALA A 298 -24.09 -9.75 -21.58
C ALA A 298 -23.81 -10.71 -20.39
N ASP A 299 -22.68 -10.54 -19.68
CA ASP A 299 -22.41 -11.30 -18.46
C ASP A 299 -23.31 -10.84 -17.29
N TYR A 300 -23.56 -9.54 -17.17
CA TYR A 300 -24.47 -8.95 -16.19
C TYR A 300 -25.91 -9.41 -16.40
N GLU A 301 -26.46 -9.25 -17.60
CA GLU A 301 -27.86 -9.60 -17.90
C GLU A 301 -28.17 -11.08 -17.58
N ARG A 302 -27.22 -11.98 -17.84
CA ARG A 302 -27.37 -13.41 -17.51
C ARG A 302 -27.28 -13.73 -16.02
N HIS A 303 -26.66 -12.87 -15.23
CA HIS A 303 -26.37 -13.10 -13.82
C HIS A 303 -26.87 -11.97 -12.91
N GLU A 304 -27.86 -11.20 -13.36
CA GLU A 304 -28.34 -9.98 -12.70
C GLU A 304 -28.68 -10.24 -11.22
N ALA A 305 -29.43 -11.30 -10.94
CA ALA A 305 -29.81 -11.66 -9.57
C ALA A 305 -28.59 -11.97 -8.68
N PHE A 306 -27.58 -12.65 -9.20
CA PHE A 306 -26.36 -12.96 -8.45
C PHE A 306 -25.51 -11.70 -8.23
N VAL A 307 -25.42 -10.84 -9.25
CA VAL A 307 -24.76 -9.54 -9.14
C VAL A 307 -25.47 -8.66 -8.10
N GLY A 308 -26.80 -8.62 -8.11
CA GLY A 308 -27.59 -7.91 -7.11
C GLY A 308 -27.30 -8.39 -5.68
N LEU A 309 -27.21 -9.71 -5.47
CA LEU A 309 -26.81 -10.29 -4.18
C LEU A 309 -25.42 -9.85 -3.74
N LEU A 310 -24.43 -9.90 -4.65
CA LEU A 310 -23.06 -9.45 -4.34
C LEU A 310 -23.03 -7.99 -3.87
N ILE A 311 -23.81 -7.14 -4.51
CA ILE A 311 -23.84 -5.70 -4.23
C ILE A 311 -24.53 -5.43 -2.91
N GLN A 312 -25.70 -6.02 -2.67
CA GLN A 312 -26.51 -5.75 -1.50
C GLN A 312 -25.91 -6.33 -0.21
N GLU A 313 -25.35 -7.54 -0.26
CA GLU A 313 -24.87 -8.23 0.94
C GLU A 313 -23.38 -7.97 1.23
N PHE A 314 -22.57 -7.81 0.17
CA PHE A 314 -21.12 -7.87 0.31
C PHE A 314 -20.37 -6.59 -0.05
N MET A 315 -21.00 -5.56 -0.62
CA MET A 315 -20.33 -4.29 -0.92
C MET A 315 -20.74 -3.20 0.07
N VAL A 316 -19.75 -2.69 0.81
CA VAL A 316 -19.86 -1.64 1.83
C VAL A 316 -18.72 -0.62 1.66
N LEU A 317 -18.77 0.52 2.36
CA LEU A 317 -17.80 1.60 2.20
C LEU A 317 -16.35 1.12 2.39
N GLY A 318 -16.11 0.28 3.41
CA GLY A 318 -14.78 -0.25 3.70
C GLY A 318 -14.20 -1.20 2.66
N ASN A 319 -15.02 -1.74 1.74
CA ASN A 319 -14.54 -2.54 0.60
C ASN A 319 -15.00 -2.01 -0.77
N LYS A 320 -15.38 -0.72 -0.88
CA LYS A 320 -15.94 -0.10 -2.10
C LYS A 320 -15.14 -0.34 -3.38
N GLN A 321 -13.84 -0.60 -3.27
CA GLN A 321 -13.00 -0.97 -4.42
C GLN A 321 -13.48 -2.24 -5.16
N ALA A 322 -14.26 -3.09 -4.47
CA ALA A 322 -14.93 -4.25 -5.05
C ALA A 322 -15.87 -3.91 -6.22
N VAL A 323 -16.38 -2.67 -6.30
CA VAL A 323 -17.19 -2.20 -7.44
C VAL A 323 -16.37 -2.25 -8.74
N TYR A 324 -15.14 -1.74 -8.71
CA TYR A 324 -14.24 -1.84 -9.86
C TYR A 324 -13.83 -3.30 -10.12
N GLY A 325 -13.57 -4.07 -9.07
CA GLY A 325 -13.31 -5.51 -9.17
C GLY A 325 -14.44 -6.24 -9.92
N LEU A 326 -15.69 -6.01 -9.53
CA LEU A 326 -16.88 -6.59 -10.17
C LEU A 326 -17.03 -6.16 -11.63
N ALA A 327 -16.83 -4.87 -11.94
CA ALA A 327 -16.85 -4.40 -13.32
C ALA A 327 -15.88 -5.23 -14.20
N ARG A 328 -14.66 -5.45 -13.70
CA ARG A 328 -13.64 -6.23 -14.40
C ARG A 328 -13.96 -7.73 -14.44
N VAL A 329 -14.57 -8.30 -13.42
CA VAL A 329 -15.05 -9.71 -13.41
C VAL A 329 -16.06 -9.93 -14.53
N LEU A 330 -17.03 -9.02 -14.67
CA LEU A 330 -18.06 -9.06 -15.71
C LEU A 330 -17.48 -8.86 -17.12
N GLN A 331 -16.63 -7.84 -17.32
CA GLN A 331 -15.98 -7.59 -18.61
C GLN A 331 -15.08 -8.76 -19.07
N ARG A 332 -14.59 -9.56 -18.12
CA ARG A 332 -13.82 -10.79 -18.39
C ARG A 332 -14.70 -12.04 -18.62
N ASN A 333 -16.03 -11.90 -18.63
CA ASN A 333 -17.01 -12.98 -18.74
C ASN A 333 -16.77 -14.10 -17.71
N LEU A 334 -16.36 -13.74 -16.49
CA LEU A 334 -16.00 -14.76 -15.49
C LEU A 334 -17.24 -15.45 -14.92
N LEU A 335 -18.41 -14.80 -14.86
CA LEU A 335 -19.62 -15.44 -14.36
C LEU A 335 -20.21 -16.41 -15.39
N SER A 336 -20.04 -16.14 -16.68
CA SER A 336 -20.38 -17.09 -17.74
C SER A 336 -19.56 -18.39 -17.72
N ARG A 337 -18.43 -18.42 -17.02
CA ARG A 337 -17.66 -19.66 -16.80
C ARG A 337 -18.30 -20.43 -15.66
N LYS A 338 -19.05 -21.49 -15.98
CA LYS A 338 -19.76 -22.35 -15.00
C LYS A 338 -18.93 -22.67 -13.75
N VAL A 339 -17.70 -23.15 -13.92
CA VAL A 339 -16.82 -23.51 -12.79
C VAL A 339 -16.53 -22.32 -11.88
N THR A 340 -16.27 -21.15 -12.46
CA THR A 340 -16.00 -19.92 -11.70
C THR A 340 -17.25 -19.42 -10.99
N TRP A 341 -18.40 -19.41 -11.67
CA TRP A 341 -19.67 -18.99 -11.06
C TRP A 341 -20.08 -19.89 -9.89
N HIS A 342 -20.04 -21.21 -10.08
CA HIS A 342 -20.33 -22.15 -9.00
C HIS A 342 -19.40 -21.95 -7.81
N ALA A 343 -18.10 -21.73 -8.05
CA ALA A 343 -17.14 -21.47 -6.99
C ALA A 343 -17.46 -20.15 -6.25
N LEU A 344 -17.72 -19.05 -6.96
CA LEU A 344 -18.08 -17.77 -6.36
C LEU A 344 -19.39 -17.84 -5.56
N ASN A 345 -20.43 -18.48 -6.10
CA ASN A 345 -21.70 -18.66 -5.40
C ASN A 345 -21.58 -19.56 -4.16
N ARG A 346 -20.60 -20.47 -4.11
CA ARG A 346 -20.27 -21.18 -2.86
C ARG A 346 -19.53 -20.28 -1.88
N LEU A 347 -18.57 -19.48 -2.37
CA LEU A 347 -17.81 -18.55 -1.53
C LEU A 347 -18.72 -17.58 -0.78
N THR A 348 -19.86 -17.15 -1.35
CA THR A 348 -20.82 -16.28 -0.64
C THR A 348 -21.51 -16.93 0.56
N ARG A 349 -21.44 -18.26 0.68
CA ARG A 349 -22.18 -19.04 1.70
C ARG A 349 -21.26 -19.68 2.74
N VAL A 350 -19.95 -19.48 2.65
CA VAL A 350 -19.00 -20.15 3.54
C VAL A 350 -19.03 -19.53 4.94
N LYS A 351 -18.85 -20.38 5.95
CA LYS A 351 -18.55 -19.92 7.31
C LYS A 351 -17.04 -19.74 7.44
N ILE A 352 -16.59 -18.51 7.64
CA ILE A 352 -15.17 -18.20 7.76
C ILE A 352 -14.62 -18.70 9.09
N HIS A 353 -13.47 -19.37 9.04
CA HIS A 353 -12.74 -19.85 10.21
C HIS A 353 -12.33 -18.68 11.13
N PRO A 354 -12.42 -18.81 12.47
CA PRO A 354 -12.16 -17.70 13.40
C PRO A 354 -10.78 -17.02 13.23
N GLU A 355 -9.71 -17.81 13.04
CA GLU A 355 -8.38 -17.24 12.81
C GLU A 355 -8.28 -16.50 11.47
N VAL A 356 -8.96 -16.99 10.43
CA VAL A 356 -9.00 -16.31 9.13
C VAL A 356 -9.76 -14.99 9.25
N ALA A 357 -10.89 -14.99 9.97
CA ALA A 357 -11.65 -13.78 10.26
C ALA A 357 -10.80 -12.73 10.99
N LYS A 358 -10.05 -13.14 12.02
CA LYS A 358 -9.13 -12.27 12.75
C LYS A 358 -8.05 -11.68 11.83
N ASN A 359 -7.47 -12.50 10.96
CA ASN A 359 -6.44 -12.07 10.00
C ASN A 359 -6.99 -11.07 8.98
N LEU A 360 -8.17 -11.32 8.43
CA LEU A 360 -8.86 -10.40 7.52
C LEU A 360 -9.12 -9.05 8.19
N LEU A 361 -9.66 -9.04 9.41
CA LEU A 361 -9.93 -7.81 10.16
C LEU A 361 -8.64 -7.06 10.52
N ARG A 362 -7.54 -7.78 10.81
CA ARG A 362 -6.23 -7.17 11.06
C ARG A 362 -5.68 -6.47 9.81
N GLY A 363 -5.97 -7.00 8.62
CA GLY A 363 -5.63 -6.37 7.34
C GLY A 363 -6.69 -5.43 6.78
N ASN A 364 -7.71 -5.04 7.55
CA ASN A 364 -8.63 -3.98 7.12
C ASN A 364 -7.86 -2.65 7.08
N LEU A 365 -7.71 -2.10 5.88
CA LEU A 365 -7.02 -0.83 5.62
C LEU A 365 -7.97 0.37 5.54
N SER A 366 -9.27 0.14 5.79
CA SER A 366 -10.28 1.19 5.91
C SER A 366 -10.62 1.45 7.38
N ASP A 367 -11.07 2.68 7.66
CA ASP A 367 -11.59 3.06 8.98
C ASP A 367 -13.07 2.65 9.18
N GLU A 368 -13.67 2.03 8.15
CA GLU A 368 -15.08 1.62 8.13
C GLU A 368 -15.26 0.23 8.76
N GLU A 369 -16.44 0.02 9.35
CA GLU A 369 -16.83 -1.30 9.86
C GLU A 369 -17.12 -2.26 8.70
N VAL A 370 -16.44 -3.40 8.69
CA VAL A 370 -16.58 -4.41 7.63
C VAL A 370 -16.51 -5.81 8.24
N SER A 371 -17.40 -6.69 7.81
CA SER A 371 -17.34 -8.11 8.18
C SER A 371 -16.22 -8.87 7.45
N PRO A 372 -15.69 -9.96 8.02
CA PRO A 372 -14.74 -10.83 7.31
C PRO A 372 -15.25 -11.33 5.95
N ALA A 373 -16.56 -11.62 5.83
CA ALA A 373 -17.15 -12.07 4.58
C ALA A 373 -17.14 -10.98 3.51
N GLN A 374 -17.48 -9.75 3.87
CA GLN A 374 -17.37 -8.60 2.97
C GLN A 374 -15.92 -8.36 2.52
N LEU A 375 -14.93 -8.43 3.43
CA LEU A 375 -13.52 -8.32 3.06
C LEU A 375 -13.10 -9.43 2.09
N LEU A 376 -13.44 -10.68 2.39
CA LEU A 376 -13.07 -11.84 1.59
C LEU A 376 -13.65 -11.76 0.18
N ILE A 377 -14.94 -11.45 0.05
CA ILE A 377 -15.64 -11.43 -1.24
C ILE A 377 -15.24 -10.20 -2.05
N GLY A 378 -15.14 -9.02 -1.42
CA GLY A 378 -14.64 -7.82 -2.08
C GLY A 378 -13.22 -8.01 -2.61
N GLY A 379 -12.35 -8.61 -1.80
CA GLY A 379 -10.99 -8.98 -2.20
C GLY A 379 -10.96 -10.00 -3.34
N ALA A 380 -11.81 -11.03 -3.29
CA ALA A 380 -11.92 -12.03 -4.35
C ALA A 380 -12.35 -11.41 -5.69
N LEU A 381 -13.34 -10.51 -5.68
CA LEU A 381 -13.76 -9.78 -6.87
C LEU A 381 -12.62 -8.91 -7.42
N CYS A 382 -11.86 -8.24 -6.56
CA CYS A 382 -10.70 -7.47 -6.98
C CYS A 382 -9.57 -8.34 -7.56
N ALA A 383 -9.22 -9.46 -6.92
CA ALA A 383 -8.18 -10.38 -7.38
C ALA A 383 -8.54 -11.02 -8.73
N LEU A 384 -9.81 -11.44 -8.88
CA LEU A 384 -10.32 -11.98 -10.13
C LEU A 384 -10.53 -10.91 -11.20
N GLY A 385 -10.84 -9.67 -10.84
CA GLY A 385 -11.00 -8.58 -11.80
C GLY A 385 -9.66 -8.02 -12.28
N GLN A 386 -8.68 -7.94 -11.38
CA GLN A 386 -7.41 -7.23 -11.53
C GLN A 386 -6.22 -8.14 -11.19
N PRO A 387 -5.94 -9.17 -12.01
CA PRO A 387 -4.94 -10.19 -11.69
C PRO A 387 -3.51 -9.63 -11.58
N LEU A 388 -3.21 -8.51 -12.26
CA LEU A 388 -1.92 -7.81 -12.20
C LEU A 388 -1.81 -6.87 -10.99
N GLY A 389 -2.92 -6.63 -10.29
CA GLY A 389 -2.95 -5.82 -9.08
C GLY A 389 -2.56 -6.58 -7.82
N LEU A 390 -2.37 -7.90 -7.91
CA LEU A 390 -1.87 -8.76 -6.82
C LEU A 390 -0.36 -8.52 -6.62
N ARG A 391 0.04 -8.22 -5.38
CA ARG A 391 1.43 -7.92 -5.02
C ARG A 391 1.81 -8.64 -3.74
N GLN A 392 3.11 -8.94 -3.59
CA GLN A 392 3.65 -9.56 -2.37
C GLN A 392 3.77 -8.58 -1.18
N GLY A 393 3.69 -7.26 -1.43
CA GLY A 393 3.93 -6.23 -0.41
C GLY A 393 5.36 -6.32 0.14
N ASN A 394 5.53 -6.15 1.45
CA ASN A 394 6.81 -6.33 2.13
C ASN A 394 7.10 -7.79 2.51
N ASN A 395 6.24 -8.73 2.10
CA ASN A 395 6.43 -10.14 2.41
C ASN A 395 7.36 -10.79 1.36
N PRO A 396 8.34 -11.63 1.75
CA PRO A 396 9.25 -12.31 0.83
C PRO A 396 8.59 -13.53 0.17
N THR A 397 7.40 -13.36 -0.42
CA THR A 397 6.53 -14.45 -0.88
C THR A 397 6.20 -14.33 -2.37
N CYS A 398 7.22 -14.00 -3.18
CA CYS A 398 7.08 -13.76 -4.62
C CYS A 398 6.42 -14.92 -5.38
N GLN A 399 6.68 -16.16 -4.97
CA GLN A 399 6.13 -17.36 -5.59
C GLN A 399 4.62 -17.49 -5.32
N SER A 400 4.19 -17.25 -4.09
CA SER A 400 2.76 -17.21 -3.73
C SER A 400 2.02 -16.13 -4.51
N ALA A 401 2.54 -14.89 -4.52
CA ALA A 401 1.94 -13.78 -5.26
C ALA A 401 1.85 -14.06 -6.76
N ARG A 402 2.90 -14.64 -7.36
CA ARG A 402 2.92 -15.09 -8.75
C ARG A 402 1.84 -16.14 -9.01
N GLY A 403 1.69 -17.12 -8.11
CA GLY A 403 0.66 -18.16 -8.22
C GLY A 403 -0.75 -17.59 -8.21
N LEU A 404 -1.04 -16.69 -7.27
CA LEU A 404 -2.33 -15.99 -7.20
C LEU A 404 -2.64 -15.20 -8.48
N SER A 405 -1.65 -14.48 -9.02
CA SER A 405 -1.79 -13.73 -10.27
C SER A 405 -2.03 -14.66 -11.47
N MET A 406 -1.31 -15.77 -11.56
CA MET A 406 -1.51 -16.77 -12.62
C MET A 406 -2.89 -17.42 -12.52
N TRP A 407 -3.32 -17.88 -11.34
CA TRP A 407 -4.60 -18.54 -11.19
C TRP A 407 -5.79 -17.59 -11.41
N SER A 408 -5.71 -16.34 -10.95
CA SER A 408 -6.77 -15.35 -11.23
C SER A 408 -6.94 -15.06 -12.73
N ARG A 409 -5.88 -15.25 -13.55
CA ARG A 409 -5.94 -15.12 -15.01
C ARG A 409 -6.39 -16.40 -15.72
N HIS A 410 -5.72 -17.52 -15.42
CA HIS A 410 -5.80 -18.75 -16.21
C HIS A 410 -6.75 -19.79 -15.61
N ALA A 411 -6.90 -19.82 -14.28
CA ALA A 411 -7.70 -20.82 -13.57
C ALA A 411 -8.53 -20.19 -12.42
N PRO A 412 -9.42 -19.22 -12.70
CA PRO A 412 -10.13 -18.47 -11.66
C PRO A 412 -10.98 -19.37 -10.74
N GLY A 413 -11.59 -20.42 -11.27
CA GLY A 413 -12.29 -21.42 -10.45
C GLY A 413 -11.36 -22.17 -9.48
N LYS A 414 -10.12 -22.49 -9.87
CA LYS A 414 -9.11 -23.08 -8.97
C LYS A 414 -8.77 -22.11 -7.84
N LEU A 415 -8.53 -20.83 -8.16
CA LEU A 415 -8.24 -19.80 -7.16
C LEU A 415 -9.36 -19.68 -6.13
N VAL A 416 -10.62 -19.60 -6.59
CA VAL A 416 -11.76 -19.46 -5.67
C VAL A 416 -11.93 -20.70 -4.80
N ASN A 417 -11.69 -21.91 -5.33
CA ASN A 417 -11.76 -23.13 -4.54
C ASN A 417 -10.65 -23.19 -3.48
N LEU A 418 -9.41 -22.85 -3.84
CA LEU A 418 -8.33 -22.72 -2.87
C LEU A 418 -8.67 -21.70 -1.77
N LEU A 419 -9.29 -20.59 -2.16
CA LEU A 419 -9.75 -19.56 -1.23
C LEU A 419 -10.84 -20.07 -0.29
N ILE A 420 -11.79 -20.87 -0.78
CA ILE A 420 -12.83 -21.51 0.03
C ILE A 420 -12.19 -22.47 1.05
N ASP A 421 -11.28 -23.33 0.62
CA ASP A 421 -10.61 -24.29 1.49
C ASP A 421 -9.84 -23.57 2.60
N ALA A 422 -9.04 -22.57 2.24
CA ALA A 422 -8.30 -21.75 3.20
C ALA A 422 -9.25 -20.97 4.13
N ALA A 423 -10.31 -20.36 3.59
CA ALA A 423 -11.23 -19.54 4.40
C ALA A 423 -12.05 -20.36 5.40
N THR A 424 -12.37 -21.61 5.08
CA THR A 424 -13.22 -22.47 5.91
C THR A 424 -12.42 -23.37 6.85
N MET A 425 -11.30 -23.90 6.39
CA MET A 425 -10.51 -24.89 7.11
C MET A 425 -9.19 -24.33 7.66
N ASN A 426 -8.81 -23.09 7.28
CA ASN A 426 -7.48 -22.53 7.57
C ASN A 426 -6.36 -23.50 7.15
N ASN A 427 -6.56 -24.17 6.01
CA ASN A 427 -5.68 -25.18 5.46
C ASN A 427 -5.80 -25.18 3.93
N VAL A 428 -4.73 -25.57 3.24
CA VAL A 428 -4.78 -25.90 1.80
C VAL A 428 -3.95 -27.15 1.58
N VAL A 429 -4.37 -27.96 0.62
CA VAL A 429 -3.74 -29.24 0.32
C VAL A 429 -3.24 -29.23 -1.12
N PHE A 430 -1.97 -29.54 -1.31
CA PHE A 430 -1.36 -29.72 -2.63
C PHE A 430 -0.82 -31.14 -2.77
N ARG A 431 -0.74 -31.60 -4.01
CA ARG A 431 -0.05 -32.85 -4.35
C ARG A 431 1.28 -32.51 -5.00
N TYR A 432 2.36 -33.11 -4.51
CA TYR A 432 3.69 -33.01 -5.10
C TYR A 432 4.26 -34.42 -5.26
N GLU A 433 4.53 -34.82 -6.50
CA GLU A 433 5.10 -36.15 -6.84
C GLU A 433 4.36 -37.35 -6.21
N GLY A 434 3.02 -37.28 -6.19
CA GLY A 434 2.17 -38.35 -5.65
C GLY A 434 1.87 -38.24 -4.15
N GLU A 435 2.61 -37.42 -3.40
CA GLU A 435 2.39 -37.20 -1.97
C GLU A 435 1.53 -35.95 -1.72
N LEU A 436 0.73 -35.99 -0.66
CA LEU A 436 -0.04 -34.83 -0.20
C LEU A 436 0.81 -33.97 0.74
N ILE A 437 0.63 -32.66 0.62
CA ILE A 437 1.20 -31.65 1.50
C ILE A 437 0.05 -30.79 2.01
N GLU A 438 -0.15 -30.79 3.34
CA GLU A 438 -1.14 -29.96 4.00
C GLU A 438 -0.45 -28.77 4.67
N SER A 439 -0.88 -27.55 4.38
CA SER A 439 -0.23 -26.35 4.92
C SER A 439 -0.38 -26.22 6.44
N ALA A 440 -1.42 -26.79 7.03
CA ALA A 440 -1.60 -26.85 8.48
C ALA A 440 -0.58 -27.76 9.18
N ALA A 441 -0.09 -28.80 8.51
CA ALA A 441 0.91 -29.73 9.04
C ALA A 441 2.36 -29.22 8.85
N VAL A 442 2.56 -28.20 8.00
CA VAL A 442 3.88 -27.60 7.75
C VAL A 442 4.12 -26.45 8.73
N THR A 443 5.19 -26.56 9.51
CA THR A 443 5.60 -25.55 10.51
C THR A 443 6.42 -24.41 9.90
N GLU A 444 7.25 -24.70 8.89
CA GLU A 444 8.22 -23.74 8.35
C GLU A 444 7.77 -23.09 7.03
N GLY A 445 7.69 -21.75 7.02
CA GLY A 445 7.60 -20.91 5.81
C GLY A 445 8.75 -19.89 5.78
N LEU A 446 8.87 -19.15 4.67
CA LEU A 446 9.85 -18.05 4.54
C LEU A 446 9.44 -16.84 5.40
N THR A 447 8.15 -16.69 5.67
CA THR A 447 7.63 -15.51 6.38
C THR A 447 7.59 -15.73 7.90
N ARG A 448 8.51 -15.10 8.63
CA ARG A 448 8.53 -15.12 10.12
C ARG A 448 7.57 -14.11 10.76
N GLN A 449 7.34 -12.98 10.08
CA GLN A 449 6.36 -11.96 10.45
C GLN A 449 5.58 -11.58 9.19
N PHE A 450 4.25 -11.72 9.23
CA PHE A 450 3.39 -11.46 8.09
C PHE A 450 2.92 -10.00 8.11
N ASP A 451 3.22 -9.25 7.05
CA ASP A 451 2.68 -7.91 6.83
C ASP A 451 1.27 -8.02 6.25
N TYR A 452 0.30 -7.49 7.00
CA TYR A 452 -1.12 -7.50 6.66
C TYR A 452 -1.54 -6.35 5.74
N LYS A 453 -0.62 -5.49 5.29
CA LYS A 453 -0.86 -4.46 4.25
C LYS A 453 -0.97 -5.09 2.85
N LEU A 454 -1.86 -6.07 2.71
CA LEU A 454 -2.10 -6.86 1.51
C LEU A 454 -3.58 -6.93 1.17
N ASP A 455 -3.91 -7.39 -0.03
CA ASP A 455 -5.30 -7.66 -0.38
C ASP A 455 -5.85 -8.88 0.40
N PRO A 456 -7.18 -8.96 0.63
CA PRO A 456 -7.79 -10.03 1.40
C PRO A 456 -7.48 -11.45 0.89
N VAL A 457 -7.35 -11.66 -0.43
CA VAL A 457 -7.03 -12.98 -0.98
C VAL A 457 -5.61 -13.38 -0.61
N SER A 458 -4.67 -12.44 -0.71
CA SER A 458 -3.29 -12.66 -0.29
C SER A 458 -3.18 -12.89 1.23
N ILE A 459 -3.92 -12.15 2.06
CA ILE A 459 -3.95 -12.36 3.52
C ILE A 459 -4.38 -13.80 3.87
N VAL A 460 -5.37 -14.33 3.16
CA VAL A 460 -5.88 -15.69 3.41
C VAL A 460 -4.94 -16.75 2.83
N LEU A 461 -4.44 -16.59 1.60
CA LEU A 461 -3.74 -17.66 0.91
C LEU A 461 -2.22 -17.67 1.08
N VAL A 462 -1.56 -16.51 1.12
CA VAL A 462 -0.09 -16.43 1.12
C VAL A 462 0.55 -17.21 2.28
N PRO A 463 0.06 -17.15 3.54
CA PRO A 463 0.65 -17.91 4.63
C PRO A 463 0.64 -19.43 4.41
N HIS A 464 -0.37 -19.94 3.71
CA HIS A 464 -0.48 -21.35 3.38
C HIS A 464 0.37 -21.72 2.17
N LEU A 465 0.31 -20.90 1.12
CA LEU A 465 1.04 -21.11 -0.12
C LEU A 465 2.56 -21.05 0.07
N ASP A 466 3.05 -20.15 0.93
CA ASP A 466 4.47 -20.03 1.28
C ASP A 466 4.99 -21.32 1.93
N LYS A 467 4.22 -21.89 2.87
CA LYS A 467 4.54 -23.17 3.51
C LYS A 467 4.56 -24.32 2.51
N ILE A 468 3.54 -24.43 1.66
CA ILE A 468 3.47 -25.48 0.63
C ILE A 468 4.67 -25.38 -0.31
N TYR A 469 4.98 -24.18 -0.81
CA TYR A 469 6.08 -23.97 -1.74
C TYR A 469 7.43 -24.32 -1.09
N ASN A 470 7.67 -23.86 0.14
CA ASN A 470 8.88 -24.17 0.89
C ASN A 470 9.05 -25.68 1.12
N GLU A 471 7.96 -26.37 1.47
CA GLU A 471 7.97 -27.82 1.65
C GLU A 471 8.23 -28.58 0.35
N MET A 472 7.65 -28.14 -0.78
CA MET A 472 7.97 -28.69 -2.10
C MET A 472 9.46 -28.49 -2.43
N MET A 473 10.01 -27.30 -2.17
CA MET A 473 11.44 -27.02 -2.41
C MET A 473 12.35 -27.92 -1.59
N LYS A 474 12.05 -28.13 -0.30
CA LYS A 474 12.82 -29.06 0.55
C LYS A 474 12.81 -30.47 0.01
N ARG A 475 11.64 -30.99 -0.39
CA ARG A 475 11.51 -32.33 -0.99
C ARG A 475 12.26 -32.41 -2.32
N ALA A 476 12.16 -31.38 -3.16
CA ALA A 476 12.82 -31.31 -4.46
C ALA A 476 14.35 -31.35 -4.33
N VAL A 477 14.93 -30.59 -3.40
CA VAL A 477 16.38 -30.56 -3.17
C VAL A 477 16.93 -31.92 -2.76
N VAL A 478 16.16 -32.69 -1.97
CA VAL A 478 16.54 -34.04 -1.54
C VAL A 478 16.34 -35.08 -2.65
N LYS A 479 15.22 -35.01 -3.39
CA LYS A 479 14.86 -35.99 -4.42
C LYS A 479 15.62 -35.79 -5.74
N HIS A 480 15.97 -34.55 -6.09
CA HIS A 480 16.59 -34.16 -7.37
C HIS A 480 17.98 -33.51 -7.17
N LEU A 481 18.91 -34.27 -6.59
CA LEU A 481 20.26 -33.79 -6.30
C LEU A 481 20.98 -33.26 -7.56
N GLY A 482 21.51 -32.05 -7.47
CA GLY A 482 22.26 -31.41 -8.56
C GLY A 482 21.42 -30.78 -9.67
N VAL A 483 20.08 -30.80 -9.55
CA VAL A 483 19.15 -30.15 -10.47
C VAL A 483 18.51 -28.95 -9.78
N ASP A 484 18.23 -27.88 -10.53
CA ASP A 484 17.46 -26.76 -10.00
C ASP A 484 16.05 -27.25 -9.57
N PRO A 485 15.71 -27.22 -8.26
CA PRO A 485 14.44 -27.70 -7.75
C PRO A 485 13.23 -27.01 -8.39
N HIS A 486 13.37 -25.78 -8.87
CA HIS A 486 12.29 -25.01 -9.49
C HIS A 486 11.71 -25.69 -10.75
N ILE A 487 12.49 -26.52 -11.44
CA ILE A 487 12.04 -27.25 -12.64
C ILE A 487 10.89 -28.19 -12.31
N SER A 488 10.91 -28.82 -11.14
CA SER A 488 9.84 -29.73 -10.68
C SER A 488 8.76 -29.01 -9.86
N VAL A 489 9.16 -28.05 -9.03
CA VAL A 489 8.25 -27.37 -8.10
C VAL A 489 7.29 -26.44 -8.83
N ASN A 490 7.77 -25.62 -9.78
CA ASN A 490 6.94 -24.61 -10.43
C ASN A 490 5.76 -25.22 -11.23
N PRO A 491 5.93 -26.30 -12.02
CA PRO A 491 4.79 -26.94 -12.67
C PRO A 491 3.80 -27.58 -11.70
N ALA A 492 4.25 -28.12 -10.57
CA ALA A 492 3.39 -28.80 -9.59
C ALA A 492 2.57 -27.79 -8.74
N PHE A 493 3.27 -26.97 -7.96
CA PHE A 493 3.22 -25.52 -8.07
C PHE A 493 1.97 -24.81 -8.61
N TYR A 494 2.26 -24.08 -9.68
CA TYR A 494 1.31 -23.30 -10.44
C TYR A 494 0.35 -24.24 -11.14
N GLY A 495 0.86 -25.09 -12.03
CA GLY A 495 0.12 -25.92 -12.98
C GLY A 495 0.79 -25.87 -14.35
N HIS A 496 0.27 -26.64 -15.31
CA HIS A 496 0.77 -26.67 -16.69
C HIS A 496 0.02 -25.65 -17.54
N TRP A 497 0.62 -24.48 -17.77
CA TRP A 497 0.08 -23.41 -18.61
C TRP A 497 1.15 -22.57 -19.27
#